data_AF-A0A2P5C057-F1
#
_entry.id   AF-A0A2P5C057-F1
#
_cell.length_a   1.000
_cell.length_b   1.000
_cell.length_c   1.000
_cell.angle_alpha   90.00
_cell.angle_beta   90.00
_cell.angle_gamma   90.00
#
_symmetry.space_group_name_H-M   'P 1'
#
loop_
_entity.id
_entity.type
_entity.pdbx_description
1 polymer ?
#
loop_
_entity_poly.entity_id
_entity_poly.type
_entity_poly.pdbx_seq_one_letter_code
_entity_poly.pdbx_strand_id
1 'polypeptide(L)'
;MGNYPDKALAVLRSVSLRIERHLRGRTHHNSVELPVITPPLTRDISEKICDAAAKMADKLKADFIFVYTKTGQMVPLLSGCPPDCPIFAFTPLESTRRRLNLQWGVIPFCLCFTGDIENNLS
;
A
#
# COMPACT_ATOMS: atom_id res chain seq x y z
N MET A 1 -26.20 -4.38 20.15
CA MET A 1 -25.81 -3.86 18.82
C MET A 1 -26.11 -2.36 18.79
N GLY A 2 -25.27 -1.54 18.14
CA GLY A 2 -25.51 -0.10 18.05
C GLY A 2 -26.63 0.24 17.06
N ASN A 3 -27.33 1.34 17.31
CA ASN A 3 -28.53 1.71 16.54
C ASN A 3 -28.25 2.32 15.15
N TYR A 4 -26.99 2.65 14.83
CA TYR A 4 -26.65 3.39 13.60
C TYR A 4 -25.36 2.86 12.92
N PRO A 5 -25.30 1.58 12.52
CA PRO A 5 -24.11 1.00 11.90
C PRO A 5 -23.68 1.71 10.60
N ASP A 6 -24.63 2.04 9.72
CA ASP A 6 -24.33 2.69 8.44
C ASP A 6 -23.80 4.12 8.63
N LYS A 7 -24.37 4.86 9.59
CA LYS A 7 -23.91 6.21 9.92
C LYS A 7 -22.51 6.18 10.52
N ALA A 8 -22.22 5.20 11.37
CA ALA A 8 -20.89 5.02 11.94
C ALA A 8 -19.84 4.77 10.84
N LEU A 9 -20.16 3.90 9.87
CA LEU A 9 -19.28 3.63 8.73
C LEU A 9 -19.09 4.87 7.84
N ALA A 10 -20.18 5.61 7.56
CA ALA A 10 -20.12 6.84 6.76
C ALA A 10 -19.25 7.92 7.42
N VAL A 11 -19.40 8.12 8.74
CA VAL A 11 -18.57 9.07 9.50
C VAL A 11 -17.11 8.60 9.53
N LEU A 12 -16.85 7.32 9.81
CA LEU A 12 -15.50 6.76 9.80
C LEU A 12 -14.82 7.01 8.44
N ARG A 13 -15.50 6.66 7.34
CA ARG A 13 -14.99 6.87 5.99
C ARG A 13 -14.69 8.34 5.72
N SER A 14 -15.61 9.25 6.07
CA SER A 14 -15.42 10.69 5.86
C SER A 14 -14.24 11.24 6.66
N VAL A 15 -14.05 10.79 7.91
CA VAL A 15 -12.95 11.24 8.77
C VAL A 15 -11.62 10.68 8.27
N SER A 16 -11.55 9.39 7.95
CA SER A 16 -10.34 8.75 7.41
C SER A 16 -9.86 9.43 6.13
N LEU A 17 -10.76 9.65 5.15
CA LEU A 17 -10.39 10.32 3.89
C LEU A 17 -9.87 11.75 4.11
N ARG A 18 -10.43 12.47 5.10
CA ARG A 18 -9.97 13.82 5.44
C ARG A 18 -8.59 13.80 6.09
N ILE A 19 -8.34 12.85 7.00
CA ILE A 19 -7.04 12.65 7.64
C ILE A 19 -5.99 12.26 6.60
N GLU A 20 -6.29 11.31 5.72
CA GLU A 20 -5.40 10.87 4.64
C GLU A 20 -5.01 12.01 3.71
N ARG A 21 -5.98 12.82 3.27
CA ARG A 21 -5.71 14.00 2.43
C ARG A 21 -4.81 15.02 3.13
N HIS A 22 -5.04 15.25 4.42
CA HIS A 22 -4.21 16.16 5.22
C HIS A 22 -2.79 15.63 5.39
N LEU A 23 -2.63 14.33 5.64
CA LEU A 23 -1.32 13.68 5.79
C LEU A 23 -0.53 13.74 4.47
N ARG A 24 -1.13 13.39 3.33
CA ARG A 24 -0.50 13.52 2.00
C ARG A 24 0.00 14.95 1.74
N GLY A 25 -0.82 15.96 2.10
CA GLY A 25 -0.42 17.37 1.99
C GLY A 25 0.76 17.78 2.88
N ARG A 26 1.01 17.07 4.00
CA ARG A 26 2.15 17.35 4.91
C ARG A 26 3.43 16.64 4.49
N THR A 27 3.34 15.46 3.87
CA THR A 27 4.52 14.67 3.46
C THR A 27 5.40 15.42 2.46
N HIS A 28 4.82 16.30 1.62
CA HIS A 28 5.59 17.18 0.73
C HIS A 28 6.45 18.24 1.45
N HIS A 29 6.20 18.53 2.73
CA HIS A 29 6.81 19.67 3.42
C HIS A 29 7.65 19.31 4.66
N ASN A 30 7.57 18.07 5.15
CA ASN A 30 8.47 17.53 6.16
C ASN A 30 8.47 16.01 5.99
N SER A 31 9.54 15.47 5.40
CA SER A 31 9.92 14.07 5.61
C SER A 31 10.22 13.90 7.09
N VAL A 32 9.19 13.60 7.88
CA VAL A 32 9.36 13.19 9.27
C VAL A 32 10.11 11.86 9.20
N GLU A 33 11.42 11.91 9.42
CA GLU A 33 12.21 10.72 9.74
C GLU A 33 11.61 10.13 11.01
N LEU A 34 10.74 9.14 10.84
CA LEU A 34 10.20 8.40 11.96
C LEU A 34 11.37 7.70 12.65
N PRO A 35 11.45 7.75 13.99
CA PRO A 35 12.47 7.01 14.72
C PRO A 35 12.42 5.55 14.29
N VAL A 36 13.57 4.96 13.99
CA VAL A 36 13.69 3.55 13.65
C VAL A 36 13.46 2.74 14.93
N ILE A 37 12.20 2.36 15.18
CA ILE A 37 11.78 1.62 16.40
C ILE A 37 12.14 0.13 16.29
N THR A 38 12.47 -0.37 15.10
CA THR A 38 12.81 -1.79 14.85
C THR A 38 14.30 -1.94 14.55
N PRO A 39 15.01 -2.91 15.16
CA PRO A 39 16.38 -3.23 14.73
C PRO A 39 16.36 -3.55 13.22
N PRO A 40 17.42 -3.20 12.46
CA PRO A 40 17.45 -3.45 11.03
C PRO A 40 17.23 -4.94 10.80
N LEU A 41 16.01 -5.30 10.39
CA LEU A 41 15.72 -6.63 9.90
C LEU A 41 16.65 -6.81 8.71
N THR A 42 17.43 -7.88 8.71
CA THR A 42 18.30 -8.29 7.60
C THR A 42 17.46 -8.48 6.32
N ARG A 43 17.14 -7.38 5.63
CA ARG A 43 16.29 -7.30 4.43
C ARG A 43 16.68 -6.13 3.53
N ASP A 44 17.99 -5.98 3.30
CA ASP A 44 18.57 -4.78 2.68
C ASP A 44 18.09 -4.49 1.26
N ILE A 45 17.73 -5.49 0.45
CA ILE A 45 17.44 -5.23 -0.97
C ILE A 45 15.96 -4.90 -1.20
N SER A 46 15.05 -5.74 -0.70
CA SER A 46 13.60 -5.57 -0.90
C SER A 46 13.08 -4.26 -0.34
N GLU A 47 13.56 -3.85 0.84
CA GLU A 47 13.17 -2.60 1.46
C GLU A 47 13.65 -1.40 0.64
N LYS A 48 14.90 -1.42 0.17
CA LYS A 48 15.45 -0.35 -0.68
C LYS A 48 14.76 -0.30 -2.05
N ILE A 49 14.36 -1.43 -2.61
CA ILE A 49 13.55 -1.47 -3.83
C ILE A 49 12.18 -0.83 -3.58
N CYS A 50 11.49 -1.16 -2.49
CA CYS A 50 10.19 -0.57 -2.18
C CYS A 50 10.29 0.94 -1.93
N ASP A 51 11.30 1.38 -1.18
CA ASP A 51 11.57 2.81 -0.93
C ASP A 51 11.89 3.55 -2.24
N ALA A 52 12.74 2.98 -3.10
CA ALA A 52 13.05 3.56 -4.40
C ALA A 52 11.82 3.63 -5.31
N ALA A 53 10.99 2.58 -5.34
CA ALA A 53 9.77 2.52 -6.13
C ALA A 53 8.74 3.57 -5.67
N ALA A 54 8.52 3.71 -4.36
CA ALA A 54 7.63 4.73 -3.80
C ALA A 54 8.10 6.14 -4.16
N LYS A 55 9.38 6.45 -3.92
CA LYS A 55 9.99 7.75 -4.27
C LYS A 55 9.91 8.04 -5.78
N MET A 56 10.09 7.02 -6.61
CA MET A 56 10.01 7.17 -8.06
C MET A 56 8.58 7.45 -8.51
N ALA A 57 7.58 6.77 -7.94
CA ALA A 57 6.17 7.02 -8.21
C ALA A 57 5.78 8.47 -7.85
N ASP A 58 6.22 8.96 -6.68
CA ASP A 58 5.94 10.34 -6.25
C ASP A 58 6.61 11.37 -7.17
N LYS A 59 7.88 11.16 -7.52
CA LYS A 59 8.63 12.05 -8.43
C LYS A 59 8.02 12.11 -9.82
N LEU A 60 7.57 10.98 -10.34
CA LEU A 60 6.95 10.88 -11.65
C LEU A 60 5.46 11.23 -11.63
N LYS A 61 4.87 11.46 -10.45
CA LYS A 61 3.43 11.62 -10.25
C LYS A 61 2.65 10.49 -10.91
N ALA A 62 3.12 9.26 -10.69
CA ALA A 62 2.46 8.07 -11.22
C ALA A 62 1.02 7.99 -10.72
N ASP A 63 0.10 7.53 -11.57
CA ASP A 63 -1.31 7.36 -11.18
C ASP A 63 -1.50 6.19 -10.21
N PHE A 64 -0.62 5.19 -10.26
CA PHE A 64 -0.70 3.97 -9.46
C PHE A 64 0.62 3.18 -9.45
N ILE A 65 0.78 2.31 -8.43
CA ILE A 65 1.79 1.25 -8.42
C ILE A 65 1.12 -0.11 -8.49
N PHE A 66 1.57 -0.96 -9.42
CA PHE A 66 1.19 -2.37 -9.47
C PHE A 66 2.21 -3.25 -8.73
N VAL A 67 1.70 -4.12 -7.86
CA VAL A 67 2.52 -5.08 -7.10
C VAL A 67 2.01 -6.49 -7.34
N TYR A 68 2.74 -7.27 -8.13
CA TYR A 68 2.47 -8.70 -8.30
C TYR A 68 3.18 -9.49 -7.20
N THR A 69 2.42 -10.21 -6.37
CA THR A 69 2.98 -10.94 -5.23
C THR A 69 2.28 -12.26 -4.95
N LYS A 70 3.06 -13.34 -4.82
CA LYS A 70 2.53 -14.65 -4.44
C LYS A 70 2.21 -14.73 -2.94
N THR A 71 3.12 -14.24 -2.10
CA THR A 71 3.03 -14.36 -0.63
C THR A 71 2.67 -13.05 0.07
N GLY A 72 2.75 -11.90 -0.61
CA GLY A 72 2.45 -10.59 -0.02
C GLY A 72 3.58 -9.96 0.78
N GLN A 73 4.80 -10.53 0.80
CA GLN A 73 5.90 -10.04 1.65
C GLN A 73 6.39 -8.62 1.31
N MET A 74 6.30 -8.21 0.04
CA MET A 74 6.72 -6.88 -0.40
C MET A 74 5.73 -5.77 -0.01
N VAL A 75 4.46 -6.12 0.20
CA VAL A 75 3.38 -5.15 0.36
C VAL A 75 3.48 -4.39 1.69
N PRO A 76 3.78 -5.02 2.85
CA PRO A 76 4.01 -4.28 4.08
C PRO A 76 5.20 -3.29 3.99
N LEU A 77 6.25 -3.64 3.25
CA LEU A 77 7.41 -2.76 3.05
C LEU A 77 7.02 -1.51 2.26
N LEU A 78 6.24 -1.69 1.18
CA LEU A 78 5.73 -0.58 0.38
C LEU A 78 4.66 0.23 1.13
N SER A 79 3.83 -0.42 1.93
CA SER A 79 2.81 0.21 2.78
C SER A 79 3.41 1.02 3.94
N GLY A 80 4.63 0.68 4.39
CA GLY A 80 5.37 1.42 5.42
C GLY A 80 5.95 2.75 4.91
N CYS A 81 6.18 2.86 3.60
CA CYS A 81 6.57 4.09 2.92
C CYS A 81 5.57 4.38 1.79
N PRO A 82 4.30 4.66 2.12
CA PRO A 82 3.24 4.69 1.11
C PRO A 82 3.40 5.92 0.20
N PRO A 83 3.41 5.74 -1.13
CA PRO A 83 3.47 6.83 -2.09
C PRO A 83 2.15 7.61 -2.15
N ASP A 84 2.16 8.72 -2.88
CA ASP A 84 1.00 9.57 -3.10
C ASP A 84 -0.10 8.95 -3.96
N CYS A 85 0.25 7.87 -4.70
CA CYS A 85 -0.67 7.10 -5.52
C CYS A 85 -1.16 5.81 -4.83
N PRO A 86 -2.31 5.25 -5.24
CA PRO A 86 -2.78 3.95 -4.76
C PRO A 86 -1.84 2.79 -5.14
N ILE A 87 -1.76 1.78 -4.27
CA ILE A 87 -1.04 0.53 -4.52
C ILE A 87 -2.06 -0.56 -4.87
N PHE A 88 -1.97 -1.10 -6.07
CA PHE A 88 -2.79 -2.22 -6.51
C PHE A 88 -1.97 -3.52 -6.40
N ALA A 89 -2.39 -4.42 -5.51
CA ALA A 89 -1.65 -5.65 -5.26
C ALA A 89 -2.37 -6.87 -5.86
N PHE A 90 -1.73 -7.56 -6.79
CA PHE A 90 -2.26 -8.78 -7.40
C PHE A 90 -1.65 -10.00 -6.73
N THR A 91 -2.47 -11.00 -6.45
CA THR A 91 -2.02 -12.27 -5.85
C THR A 91 -2.89 -13.44 -6.32
N PRO A 92 -2.34 -14.65 -6.52
CA PRO A 92 -3.13 -15.82 -6.91
C PRO A 92 -3.83 -16.49 -5.73
N LEU A 93 -3.51 -16.08 -4.49
CA LEU A 93 -4.02 -16.70 -3.27
C LEU A 93 -5.04 -15.79 -2.58
N GLU A 94 -6.26 -16.30 -2.42
CA GLU A 94 -7.33 -15.55 -1.75
C GLU A 94 -7.00 -15.24 -0.28
N SER A 95 -6.31 -16.16 0.41
CA SER A 95 -5.82 -15.94 1.78
C SER A 95 -4.87 -14.75 1.87
N THR A 96 -3.96 -14.61 0.90
CA THR A 96 -3.06 -13.47 0.78
C THR A 96 -3.85 -12.19 0.49
N ARG A 97 -4.79 -12.22 -0.47
CA ARG A 97 -5.66 -11.06 -0.76
C ARG A 97 -6.37 -10.55 0.49
N ARG A 98 -6.97 -11.44 1.28
CA ARG A 98 -7.65 -11.08 2.54
C ARG A 98 -6.68 -10.42 3.53
N ARG A 99 -5.46 -10.96 3.69
CA ARG A 99 -4.43 -10.37 4.56
C ARG A 99 -3.99 -8.98 4.08
N LEU A 100 -3.89 -8.78 2.77
CA LEU A 100 -3.49 -7.50 2.19
C LEU A 100 -4.51 -6.37 2.41
N ASN A 101 -5.79 -6.68 2.67
CA ASN A 101 -6.80 -5.65 3.00
C ASN A 101 -6.51 -4.91 4.31
N LEU A 102 -5.62 -5.45 5.16
CA LEU A 102 -5.19 -4.81 6.41
C LEU A 102 -3.98 -3.88 6.21
N GLN A 103 -3.41 -3.83 5.01
CA GLN A 103 -2.25 -2.98 4.70
C GLN A 103 -2.71 -1.59 4.26
N TRP A 104 -2.02 -0.56 4.73
CA TRP A 104 -2.39 0.83 4.47
C TRP A 104 -2.17 1.20 2.99
N GLY A 105 -3.17 1.81 2.36
CA GLY A 105 -3.06 2.30 0.97
C GLY A 105 -3.04 1.21 -0.11
N VAL A 106 -3.33 -0.05 0.25
CA VAL A 106 -3.29 -1.20 -0.65
C VAL A 106 -4.70 -1.63 -1.05
N ILE A 107 -4.91 -1.86 -2.35
CA ILE A 107 -6.14 -2.38 -2.93
C ILE A 107 -5.81 -3.75 -3.56
N PRO A 108 -6.16 -4.86 -2.90
CA PRO A 108 -5.73 -6.19 -3.34
C PRO A 108 -6.74 -6.91 -4.25
N PHE A 109 -6.24 -7.54 -5.29
CA PHE A 109 -6.99 -8.35 -6.25
C PHE A 109 -6.51 -9.79 -6.28
N CYS A 110 -7.45 -10.72 -6.48
CA CYS A 110 -7.12 -12.11 -6.75
C CYS A 110 -6.96 -12.29 -8.26
N LEU A 111 -5.76 -12.64 -8.72
CA LEU A 111 -5.45 -12.85 -10.14
C LEU A 111 -4.65 -14.14 -10.28
N CYS A 112 -5.10 -15.05 -11.15
CA CYS A 112 -4.32 -16.23 -11.52
C CYS A 112 -3.13 -15.79 -12.37
N PHE A 113 -1.91 -15.96 -11.86
CA PHE A 113 -0.72 -15.61 -12.62
C PHE A 113 -0.45 -16.63 -13.73
N THR A 114 -0.24 -16.15 -14.95
CA THR A 114 0.42 -16.93 -16.01
C THR A 114 1.93 -17.03 -15.74
N GLY A 115 2.58 -18.04 -16.30
CA GLY A 115 4.03 -18.23 -16.19
C GLY A 115 4.86 -17.07 -16.78
N ASP A 116 4.24 -16.31 -17.68
CA ASP A 116 4.77 -15.09 -18.25
C ASP A 116 4.13 -13.87 -17.57
N ILE A 117 4.99 -12.94 -17.10
CA ILE A 117 4.58 -11.70 -16.42
C ILE A 117 3.93 -10.73 -17.40
N GLU A 118 4.42 -10.67 -18.64
CA GLU A 118 3.91 -9.75 -19.66
C GLU A 118 2.44 -10.01 -19.96
N ASN A 119 2.02 -11.28 -19.95
CA ASN A 119 0.62 -11.69 -20.13
C ASN A 119 -0.29 -11.27 -18.96
N ASN A 120 0.25 -10.87 -17.81
CA ASN A 120 -0.54 -10.35 -16.69
C ASN A 120 -0.73 -8.82 -16.74
N LEU A 121 -0.12 -8.13 -17.72
CA LEU A 121 -0.25 -6.69 -17.94
C LEU A 121 -1.33 -6.32 -18.98
N SER A 122 -1.76 -7.29 -19.81
CA SER A 122 -2.71 -7.10 -20.92
C SER A 122 -4.17 -7.17 -20.51
#